data_AF-A0AAN7Y7C7-F1
#
_entry.id   AF-A0AAN7Y7C7-F1
#
_cell.length_a   1.000
_cell.length_b   1.000
_cell.length_c   1.000
_cell.angle_alpha   90.00
_cell.angle_beta   90.00
_cell.angle_gamma   90.00
#
_symmetry.space_group_name_H-M   'P 1'
#
loop_
_entity.id
_entity.type
_entity.pdbx_description
1 polymer ?
#
loop_
_entity_poly.entity_id
_entity_poly.type
_entity_poly.pdbx_seq_one_letter_code
_entity_poly.pdbx_strand_id
1 'polypeptide(L)'
;MSSTGKISVLGIGLPIPKEMDPNGDALAKITAHAASKNIELTSCLIDMAGTDDEEIVKLVKEKLNEQQYTVISFGWAFRAIKEINTKFERVLNVCVQMQPGARMGFPTSPQEMLTVVERVMA
;
A
#
# COMPACT_ATOMS: atom_id res chain seq x y z
N MET A 1 17.29 -21.78 3.25
CA MET A 1 15.85 -22.04 3.12
C MET A 1 15.38 -21.36 1.85
N SER A 2 15.28 -22.13 0.78
CA SER A 2 14.87 -21.62 -0.53
C SER A 2 13.35 -21.56 -0.60
N SER A 3 12.79 -20.36 -0.49
CA SER A 3 11.46 -20.07 -1.00
C SER A 3 11.54 -18.80 -1.82
N THR A 4 11.99 -18.92 -3.07
CA THR A 4 11.85 -17.86 -4.09
C THR A 4 10.39 -17.73 -4.51
N GLY A 5 9.50 -17.55 -3.52
CA GLY A 5 8.11 -17.18 -3.75
C GLY A 5 8.07 -15.70 -4.11
N LYS A 6 7.24 -15.36 -5.11
CA LYS A 6 6.93 -13.98 -5.47
C LYS A 6 6.35 -13.27 -4.23
N ILE A 7 6.88 -12.11 -3.86
CA ILE A 7 6.36 -11.33 -2.74
C ILE A 7 5.21 -10.48 -3.27
N SER A 8 3.98 -10.73 -2.80
CA SER A 8 2.82 -9.91 -3.14
C SER A 8 2.68 -8.73 -2.17
N VAL A 9 2.60 -7.52 -2.70
CA VAL A 9 2.52 -6.27 -1.93
C VAL A 9 1.29 -5.48 -2.32
N LEU A 10 0.45 -5.15 -1.34
CA LEU A 10 -0.62 -4.16 -1.50
C LEU A 10 -0.12 -2.79 -1.02
N GLY A 11 0.05 -1.83 -1.94
CA GLY A 11 0.34 -0.45 -1.60
C GLY A 11 -0.95 0.35 -1.42
N ILE A 12 -1.25 0.76 -0.19
CA ILE A 12 -2.39 1.63 0.15
C ILE A 12 -1.88 3.06 0.34
N GLY A 13 -2.44 4.01 -0.38
CA GLY A 13 -2.00 5.40 -0.31
C GLY A 13 -2.97 6.39 -0.92
N LEU A 14 -2.55 7.64 -1.03
CA LEU A 14 -3.28 8.71 -1.69
C LEU A 14 -2.78 8.88 -3.12
N PRO A 15 -3.62 9.41 -4.04
CA PRO A 15 -3.16 9.89 -5.33
C PRO A 15 -1.96 10.85 -5.16
N ILE A 16 -0.95 10.67 -6.01
CA ILE A 16 0.20 11.57 -6.03
C ILE A 16 -0.23 12.88 -6.71
N PRO A 17 -0.04 14.05 -6.10
CA PRO A 17 -0.34 15.33 -6.74
C PRO A 17 0.44 15.50 -8.05
N LYS A 18 -0.16 16.11 -9.07
CA LYS A 18 0.48 16.33 -10.38
C LYS A 18 1.76 17.16 -10.27
N GLU A 19 1.84 18.05 -9.29
CA GLU A 19 3.01 18.87 -9.01
C GLU A 19 4.22 18.02 -8.58
N MET A 20 3.96 16.89 -7.92
CA MET A 20 4.98 15.96 -7.44
C MET A 20 5.32 14.87 -8.46
N ASP A 21 4.40 14.54 -9.37
CA ASP A 21 4.63 13.63 -10.49
C ASP A 21 4.08 14.22 -11.80
N PRO A 22 4.77 15.21 -12.40
CA PRO A 22 4.29 15.91 -13.59
C PRO A 22 4.11 14.99 -14.81
N ASN A 23 4.89 13.90 -14.85
CA ASN A 23 4.88 12.94 -15.96
C ASN A 23 3.96 11.74 -15.68
N GLY A 24 3.41 11.62 -14.46
CA GLY A 24 2.57 10.50 -14.06
C GLY A 24 3.28 9.14 -14.09
N ASP A 25 4.61 9.12 -13.99
CA ASP A 25 5.43 7.93 -14.22
C ASP A 25 6.00 7.31 -12.92
N ALA A 26 5.72 7.91 -11.76
CA ALA A 26 6.25 7.45 -10.48
C ALA A 26 5.81 6.01 -10.17
N LEU A 27 4.52 5.70 -10.36
CA LEU A 27 4.01 4.35 -10.13
C LEU A 27 4.65 3.34 -11.09
N ALA A 28 4.82 3.70 -12.37
CA ALA A 28 5.45 2.82 -13.36
C ALA A 28 6.92 2.51 -12.99
N LYS A 29 7.68 3.52 -12.55
CA LYS A 29 9.06 3.34 -12.08
C LYS A 29 9.14 2.44 -10.85
N ILE A 30 8.25 2.64 -9.87
CA ILE A 30 8.19 1.81 -8.66
C ILE A 30 7.85 0.37 -9.02
N THR A 31 6.85 0.15 -9.88
CA THR A 31 6.45 -1.19 -10.34
C THR A 31 7.57 -1.89 -11.10
N ALA A 32 8.28 -1.17 -11.98
CA ALA A 32 9.43 -1.74 -12.69
C ALA A 32 10.57 -2.14 -11.73
N HIS A 33 10.84 -1.30 -10.74
CA HIS A 33 11.85 -1.61 -9.72
C HIS A 33 11.43 -2.79 -8.82
N ALA A 34 10.15 -2.87 -8.44
CA ALA A 34 9.59 -3.99 -7.69
C ALA A 34 9.70 -5.31 -8.47
N ALA A 35 9.34 -5.31 -9.76
CA ALA A 35 9.43 -6.48 -10.62
C ALA A 35 10.87 -7.01 -10.72
N SER A 36 11.87 -6.11 -10.77
CA SER A 36 13.29 -6.51 -10.77
C SER A 36 13.73 -7.27 -9.50
N LYS A 37 12.94 -7.17 -8.42
CA LYS A 37 13.15 -7.85 -7.14
C LYS A 37 12.18 -9.02 -6.89
N ASN A 38 11.46 -9.47 -7.92
CA ASN A 38 10.40 -10.50 -7.81
C ASN A 38 9.27 -10.10 -6.82
N ILE A 39 8.99 -8.80 -6.75
CA ILE A 39 7.90 -8.21 -5.96
C ILE A 39 6.76 -7.86 -6.92
N GLU A 40 5.57 -8.35 -6.62
CA GLU A 40 4.32 -7.94 -7.27
C GLU A 40 3.68 -6.81 -6.49
N LEU A 41 3.45 -5.68 -7.14
CA LEU A 41 2.83 -4.52 -6.53
C LEU A 41 1.40 -4.33 -7.06
N THR A 42 0.44 -4.35 -6.15
CA THR A 42 -0.94 -3.92 -6.39
C THR A 42 -1.15 -2.58 -5.70
N SER A 43 -1.67 -1.58 -6.41
CA SER A 43 -2.00 -0.28 -5.82
C SER A 43 -3.47 -0.17 -5.42
N CYS A 44 -3.73 0.37 -4.23
CA CYS A 44 -5.02 0.84 -3.77
C CYS A 44 -4.89 2.32 -3.43
N LEU A 45 -5.25 3.18 -4.38
CA LEU A 45 -5.25 4.62 -4.17
C LEU A 45 -6.62 5.03 -3.65
N ILE A 46 -6.64 5.69 -2.50
CA ILE A 46 -7.84 6.15 -1.83
C ILE A 46 -7.93 7.66 -2.04
N ASP A 47 -9.00 8.10 -2.70
CA ASP A 47 -9.36 9.52 -2.64
C ASP A 47 -10.00 9.79 -1.28
N MET A 48 -9.44 10.74 -0.53
CA MET A 48 -9.94 11.09 0.80
C MET A 48 -10.82 12.34 0.76
N ALA A 49 -10.85 13.06 -0.37
CA ALA A 49 -11.64 14.25 -0.55
C ALA A 49 -13.09 13.87 -0.88
N GLY A 50 -13.93 13.79 0.16
CA GLY A 50 -15.37 13.59 0.00
C GLY A 50 -15.84 12.13 -0.07
N THR A 51 -14.93 11.16 -0.09
CA THR A 51 -15.29 9.73 0.03
C THR A 51 -15.65 9.38 1.46
N ASP A 52 -16.78 8.70 1.63
CA ASP A 52 -17.25 8.22 2.92
C ASP A 52 -16.39 7.04 3.43
N ASP A 53 -16.43 6.80 4.74
CA ASP A 53 -15.61 5.77 5.39
C ASP A 53 -15.95 4.34 4.94
N GLU A 54 -17.23 4.07 4.64
CA GLU A 54 -17.69 2.75 4.18
C GLU A 54 -17.23 2.47 2.75
N GLU A 55 -17.23 3.47 1.88
CA GLU A 55 -16.69 3.38 0.52
C GLU A 55 -15.19 3.09 0.53
N ILE A 56 -14.43 3.77 1.39
CA ILE A 56 -12.99 3.51 1.58
C ILE A 56 -12.78 2.07 2.04
N VAL A 57 -13.52 1.63 3.07
CA VAL A 57 -13.43 0.26 3.59
C VAL A 57 -13.80 -0.75 2.51
N LYS A 58 -14.86 -0.50 1.74
CA LYS A 58 -15.31 -1.38 0.66
C LYS A 58 -14.22 -1.54 -0.40
N LEU A 59 -13.63 -0.45 -0.87
CA LEU A 59 -12.53 -0.47 -1.85
C LEU A 59 -11.35 -1.31 -1.35
N VAL A 60 -10.97 -1.13 -0.09
CA VAL A 60 -9.88 -1.90 0.53
C VAL A 60 -10.26 -3.38 0.62
N LYS A 61 -11.49 -3.71 1.06
CA LYS A 61 -11.97 -5.10 1.12
C LYS A 61 -11.97 -5.78 -0.23
N GLU A 62 -12.39 -5.07 -1.29
CA GLU A 62 -12.34 -5.58 -2.66
C GLU A 62 -10.91 -5.97 -3.04
N LYS A 63 -9.92 -5.10 -2.79
CA LYS A 63 -8.51 -5.42 -3.02
C LYS A 63 -7.99 -6.58 -2.19
N LEU A 64 -8.36 -6.66 -0.92
CA LEU A 64 -7.96 -7.75 -0.03
C LEU A 64 -8.63 -9.09 -0.37
N ASN A 65 -9.75 -9.08 -1.11
CA ASN A 65 -10.42 -10.30 -1.60
C ASN A 65 -9.83 -10.81 -2.93
N GLU A 66 -9.13 -9.97 -3.69
CA GLU A 66 -8.51 -10.37 -4.97
C GLU A 66 -7.44 -11.45 -4.77
N GLN A 67 -6.66 -11.37 -3.68
CA GLN A 67 -5.60 -12.33 -3.36
C GLN A 67 -5.10 -12.22 -1.91
N GLN A 68 -4.24 -13.15 -1.51
CA GLN A 68 -3.47 -13.02 -0.28
C GLN A 68 -2.22 -12.16 -0.51
N TYR A 69 -2.00 -11.19 0.38
CA TYR A 69 -0.84 -10.32 0.32
C TYR A 69 0.21 -10.74 1.34
N THR A 70 1.47 -10.72 0.94
CA THR A 70 2.60 -10.98 1.83
C THR A 70 2.88 -9.74 2.69
N VAL A 71 2.79 -8.55 2.07
CA VAL A 71 2.98 -7.26 2.73
C VAL A 71 1.85 -6.30 2.35
N ILE A 72 1.37 -5.54 3.33
CA ILE A 72 0.50 -4.38 3.09
C ILE A 72 1.28 -3.14 3.50
N SER A 73 1.51 -2.23 2.54
CA SER A 73 2.32 -1.03 2.72
C SER A 73 1.44 0.21 2.73
N PHE A 74 1.52 1.00 3.81
CA PHE A 74 0.78 2.25 3.98
C PHE A 74 1.64 3.46 3.67
N GLY A 75 1.33 4.15 2.58
CA GLY A 75 2.00 5.38 2.17
C GLY A 75 1.97 6.44 3.28
N TRP A 76 3.04 7.25 3.35
CA TRP A 76 3.20 8.27 4.40
C TRP A 76 2.05 9.27 4.47
N ALA A 77 1.60 9.77 3.32
CA ALA A 77 0.54 10.78 3.27
C ALA A 77 -0.77 10.31 3.92
N PHE A 78 -1.06 9.01 3.85
CA PHE A 78 -2.23 8.39 4.46
C PHE A 78 -2.20 8.42 6.00
N ARG A 79 -1.02 8.66 6.59
CA ARG A 79 -0.76 8.66 8.05
C ARG A 79 -0.34 10.01 8.59
N ALA A 80 -0.04 10.97 7.71
CA ALA A 80 0.51 12.27 8.08
C ALA A 80 -0.58 13.34 8.31
N ILE A 81 -1.76 13.15 7.72
CA ILE A 81 -2.89 14.09 7.79
C ILE A 81 -3.75 13.70 9.01
N LYS A 82 -3.75 14.54 10.04
CA LYS A 82 -4.40 14.25 11.33
C LYS A 82 -5.90 14.03 11.17
N GLU A 83 -6.52 14.75 10.26
CA GLU A 83 -7.95 14.75 9.95
C GLU A 83 -8.44 13.40 9.44
N ILE A 84 -7.54 12.56 8.91
CA ILE A 84 -7.89 11.24 8.35
C ILE A 84 -7.37 10.06 9.19
N ASN A 85 -6.81 10.31 10.38
CA ASN A 85 -6.26 9.24 11.22
C ASN A 85 -7.28 8.17 11.57
N THR A 86 -8.53 8.54 11.87
CA THR A 86 -9.61 7.58 12.16
C THR A 86 -9.91 6.68 10.95
N LYS A 87 -9.84 7.25 9.74
CA LYS A 87 -10.00 6.49 8.49
C LYS A 87 -8.81 5.53 8.29
N PHE A 88 -7.59 5.99 8.55
CA PHE A 88 -6.40 5.13 8.54
C PHE A 88 -6.53 3.97 9.52
N GLU A 89 -6.90 4.22 10.77
CA GLU A 89 -7.12 3.19 11.80
C GLU A 89 -8.14 2.15 11.34
N ARG A 90 -9.24 2.61 10.74
CA ARG A 90 -10.28 1.72 10.22
C ARG A 90 -9.79 0.84 9.09
N VAL A 91 -9.06 1.41 8.12
CA VAL A 91 -8.44 0.65 7.02
C VAL A 91 -7.41 -0.34 7.56
N LEU A 92 -6.54 0.07 8.47
CA LEU A 92 -5.53 -0.80 9.08
C LEU A 92 -6.19 -2.00 9.78
N ASN A 93 -7.25 -1.77 10.55
CA ASN A 93 -7.98 -2.83 11.23
C ASN A 93 -8.63 -3.81 10.25
N VAL A 94 -9.18 -3.33 9.13
CA VAL A 94 -9.71 -4.19 8.06
C VAL A 94 -8.61 -5.06 7.45
N CYS A 95 -7.43 -4.48 7.18
CA CYS A 95 -6.28 -5.22 6.68
C CYS A 95 -5.83 -6.33 7.65
N VAL A 96 -5.70 -6.01 8.95
CA VAL A 96 -5.32 -6.99 9.98
C VAL A 96 -6.36 -8.11 10.10
N GLN A 97 -7.65 -7.80 10.02
CA GLN A 97 -8.72 -8.79 10.12
C GLN A 97 -8.78 -9.73 8.93
N MET A 98 -8.61 -9.23 7.70
CA MET A 98 -8.76 -10.03 6.48
C MET A 98 -7.47 -10.73 6.04
N GLN A 99 -6.30 -10.18 6.41
CA GLN A 99 -5.00 -10.68 6.02
C GLN A 99 -4.09 -10.81 7.26
N PRO A 100 -4.45 -11.65 8.26
CA PRO A 100 -3.72 -11.74 9.52
C PRO A 100 -2.26 -12.23 9.37
N GLY A 101 -1.93 -12.87 8.24
CA GLY A 101 -0.57 -13.31 7.91
C GLY A 101 0.28 -12.25 7.19
N ALA A 102 -0.32 -11.15 6.73
CA ALA A 102 0.40 -10.10 6.02
C ALA A 102 1.21 -9.25 6.99
N ARG A 103 2.43 -8.90 6.59
CA ARG A 103 3.26 -7.96 7.34
C ARG A 103 2.91 -6.52 6.97
N MET A 104 3.01 -5.59 7.93
CA MET A 104 2.66 -4.18 7.72
C MET A 104 3.90 -3.33 7.50
N GLY A 105 3.92 -2.59 6.40
CA GLY A 105 4.99 -1.66 6.02
C GLY A 105 4.54 -0.20 6.09
N PHE A 106 5.43 0.67 6.54
CA PHE A 106 5.16 2.11 6.70
C PHE A 106 6.29 2.95 6.09
N PRO A 107 6.44 2.99 4.76
CA PRO A 107 7.43 3.86 4.12
C PRO A 107 7.16 5.33 4.42
N THR A 108 8.24 6.13 4.53
CA THR A 108 8.13 7.59 4.70
C THR A 108 8.11 8.35 3.37
N SER A 109 8.51 7.68 2.28
CA SER A 109 8.42 8.18 0.91
C SER A 109 8.11 7.03 -0.06
N PRO A 110 7.60 7.31 -1.28
CA PRO A 110 7.41 6.28 -2.31
C PRO A 110 8.69 5.50 -2.63
N GLN A 111 9.85 6.15 -2.59
CA GLN A 111 11.16 5.56 -2.89
C GLN A 111 11.59 4.53 -1.82
N GLU A 112 11.13 4.69 -0.57
CA GLU A 112 11.45 3.78 0.53
C GLU A 112 10.61 2.49 0.53
N MET A 113 9.58 2.38 -0.30
CA MET A 113 8.64 1.25 -0.26
C MET A 113 9.36 -0.11 -0.28
N LEU A 114 10.30 -0.32 -1.21
CA LEU A 114 10.97 -1.61 -1.33
C LEU A 114 11.93 -1.89 -0.17
N THR A 115 12.61 -0.86 0.34
CA THR A 115 13.45 -0.99 1.53
C THR A 115 12.62 -1.38 2.76
N VAL A 116 11.40 -0.84 2.87
CA VAL A 116 10.46 -1.25 3.93
C VAL A 116 10.00 -2.69 3.72
N VAL A 117 9.69 -3.11 2.50
CA VAL A 117 9.32 -4.50 2.19
C VAL A 117 10.44 -5.44 2.61
N GLU A 118 11.68 -5.17 2.22
CA GLU A 118 12.84 -5.96 2.63
C GLU A 118 12.99 -6.04 4.16
N ARG A 119 12.85 -4.90 4.85
CA ARG A 119 12.96 -4.82 6.31
C ARG A 119 11.90 -5.64 7.03
N VAL A 120 10.64 -5.58 6.59
CA VAL A 120 9.58 -6.35 7.25
C VAL A 120 9.65 -7.82 6.87
N MET A 121 10.26 -8.15 5.72
CA MET A 121 10.34 -9.53 5.26
C MET A 121 11.47 -10.35 5.90
N ALA A 122 12.52 -9.68 6.38
CA ALA A 122 13.62 -10.25 7.16
C ALA A 122 13.14 -10.91 8.47
#